data_AF-A0A6B3G0C4-F1
#
_entry.id   AF-A0A6B3G0C4-F1
#
_cell.length_a   1.000
_cell.length_b   1.000
_cell.length_c   1.000
_cell.angle_alpha   90.00
_cell.angle_beta   90.00
_cell.angle_gamma   90.00
#
_symmetry.space_group_name_H-M   'P 1'
#
loop_
_entity.id
_entity.type
_entity.pdbx_description
1 polymer ?
#
loop_
_entity_poly.entity_id
_entity_poly.type
_entity_poly.pdbx_seq_one_letter_code
_entity_poly.pdbx_strand_id
1 'polypeptide(L)' 'IAADLSGADLRDADLIGADMRDTDLRGADLRGALFLTQPQLNAARGDARTKVPQTLERPPHWAD' A
#
# COMPACT_ATOMS: atom_id res chain seq x y z
N ILE A 1 12.41 -9.01 7.98
CA ILE A 1 12.57 -8.89 6.51
C ILE A 1 11.28 -8.29 6.02
N ALA A 2 11.31 -7.09 5.45
CA ALA A 2 10.12 -6.50 4.85
C ALA A 2 9.85 -7.13 3.48
N ALA A 3 8.59 -7.20 3.06
CA ALA A 3 8.23 -7.70 1.73
C ALA A 3 8.49 -6.65 0.65
N ASP A 4 9.03 -7.07 -0.49
CA ASP A 4 9.07 -6.26 -1.71
C ASP A 4 7.85 -6.63 -2.56
N LEU A 5 6.92 -5.68 -2.67
CA LEU A 5 5.72 -5.76 -3.50
C LEU A 5 5.72 -4.61 -4.52
N SER A 6 6.90 -4.06 -4.85
CA SER A 6 7.02 -2.97 -5.79
C SER A 6 6.47 -3.37 -7.17
N GLY A 7 5.64 -2.50 -7.75
CA GLY A 7 4.95 -2.74 -9.01
C GLY A 7 3.90 -3.87 -9.00
N ALA A 8 3.60 -4.48 -7.84
CA ALA A 8 2.64 -5.56 -7.76
C ALA A 8 1.21 -5.10 -8.06
N ASP A 9 0.43 -5.99 -8.65
CA ASP A 9 -1.02 -5.86 -8.74
C ASP A 9 -1.66 -6.50 -7.50
N LEU A 10 -2.19 -5.67 -6.60
CA LEU A 10 -2.80 -6.09 -5.33
C LEU A 10 -4.32 -5.84 -5.32
N ARG A 11 -4.91 -5.66 -6.50
CA ARG A 11 -6.37 -5.60 -6.64
C ARG A 11 -6.96 -6.94 -6.16
N ASP A 12 -8.07 -6.87 -5.43
CA ASP A 12 -8.77 -8.02 -4.83
C ASP A 12 -7.95 -8.81 -3.78
N ALA A 13 -6.74 -8.36 -3.41
CA ALA A 13 -5.97 -8.99 -2.34
C ALA A 13 -6.63 -8.75 -0.97
N ASP A 14 -6.76 -9.81 -0.17
CA ASP A 14 -7.17 -9.70 1.23
C ASP A 14 -5.98 -9.27 2.09
N LEU A 15 -6.05 -8.06 2.65
CA LEU A 15 -5.02 -7.48 3.49
C LEU A 15 -5.41 -7.43 4.97
N ILE A 16 -6.42 -8.20 5.40
CA ILE A 16 -6.83 -8.24 6.80
C ILE A 16 -5.66 -8.69 7.69
N GLY A 17 -5.30 -7.86 8.67
CA GLY A 17 -4.22 -8.17 9.62
C GLY A 17 -2.81 -8.25 9.01
N ALA A 18 -2.63 -7.90 7.73
CA ALA A 18 -1.32 -7.86 7.10
C ALA A 18 -0.41 -6.84 7.80
N ASP A 19 0.78 -7.28 8.21
CA ASP A 19 1.83 -6.41 8.73
C ASP A 19 2.54 -5.72 7.56
N MET A 20 2.24 -4.44 7.36
CA MET A 20 2.75 -3.65 6.25
C MET A 20 3.97 -2.81 6.62
N ARG A 21 4.50 -2.94 7.85
CA ARG A 21 5.68 -2.17 8.29
C ARG A 21 6.86 -2.42 7.34
N ASP A 22 7.42 -1.32 6.85
CA ASP A 22 8.55 -1.29 5.90
C ASP A 22 8.33 -2.01 4.56
N THR A 23 7.12 -2.49 4.28
CA THR A 23 6.80 -3.14 3.00
C THR A 23 6.94 -2.15 1.86
N ASP A 24 7.61 -2.55 0.78
CA ASP A 24 7.79 -1.71 -0.40
C ASP A 24 6.62 -1.88 -1.36
N LEU A 25 5.79 -0.84 -1.48
CA LEU A 25 4.63 -0.75 -2.36
C LEU A 25 4.83 0.25 -3.50
N ARG A 26 6.07 0.70 -3.76
CA ARG A 26 6.34 1.70 -4.81
C ARG A 26 5.84 1.19 -6.16
N GLY A 27 4.99 1.97 -6.82
CA GLY A 27 4.34 1.60 -8.07
C GLY A 27 3.28 0.49 -8.00
N ALA A 28 2.96 -0.07 -6.83
CA ALA A 28 1.94 -1.10 -6.68
C ALA A 28 0.52 -0.56 -6.92
N ASP A 29 -0.41 -1.45 -7.31
CA ASP A 29 -1.82 -1.15 -7.51
C ASP A 29 -2.67 -1.72 -6.38
N LEU A 30 -3.02 -0.89 -5.39
CA LEU A 30 -3.82 -1.27 -4.22
C LEU A 30 -5.32 -1.03 -4.43
N ARG A 31 -5.74 -0.55 -5.62
CA ARG A 31 -7.14 -0.18 -5.85
C ARG A 31 -8.04 -1.42 -5.72
N GLY A 32 -9.02 -1.39 -4.84
CA GLY A 32 -9.88 -2.55 -4.62
C GLY A 32 -9.24 -3.68 -3.81
N ALA A 33 -8.07 -3.44 -3.19
CA ALA A 33 -7.60 -4.33 -2.12
C ALA A 33 -8.65 -4.39 -1.01
N LEU A 34 -8.89 -5.59 -0.51
CA LEU A 34 -9.90 -5.85 0.51
C LEU A 34 -9.31 -5.62 1.90
N PHE A 35 -10.07 -4.94 2.75
CA PHE A 35 -9.72 -4.67 4.15
C PHE A 35 -8.43 -3.88 4.37
N LEU A 36 -7.90 -3.21 3.35
CA LEU A 36 -6.80 -2.26 3.51
C LEU A 36 -7.25 -1.06 4.35
N THR A 37 -6.47 -0.74 5.38
CA THR A 37 -6.76 0.38 6.28
C THR A 37 -5.73 1.51 6.13
N GLN A 38 -6.12 2.73 6.53
CA GLN A 38 -5.18 3.87 6.54
C GLN A 38 -3.92 3.61 7.38
N PRO A 39 -3.99 3.01 8.59
CA PRO A 39 -2.79 2.70 9.37
C PRO A 39 -1.84 1.71 8.68
N GLN A 40 -2.38 0.69 8.00
CA GLN A 40 -1.56 -0.24 7.21
C GLN A 40 -0.85 0.49 6.07
N LEU A 41 -1.56 1.37 5.35
CA LEU A 41 -0.99 2.17 4.28
C LEU A 41 0.10 3.12 4.80
N ASN A 42 -0.14 3.78 5.95
CA ASN A 42 0.81 4.69 6.59
C ASN A 42 2.10 4.01 7.08
N ALA A 43 2.06 2.70 7.34
CA ALA A 43 3.21 1.93 7.82
C ALA A 43 4.12 1.44 6.68
N ALA A 44 3.63 1.48 5.44
CA ALA A 44 4.35 1.02 4.26
C ALA A 44 5.09 2.15 3.55
N ARG A 45 6.02 1.75 2.68
CA ARG A 45 6.75 2.66 1.80
C ARG A 45 6.07 2.68 0.43
N GLY A 46 5.70 3.85 -0.06
CA GLY A 46 5.12 4.03 -1.39
C GLY A 46 5.65 5.30 -2.06
N ASP A 47 5.25 5.52 -3.30
CA ASP A 47 5.64 6.69 -4.09
C ASP A 47 4.44 7.23 -4.87
N ALA A 48 4.60 8.35 -5.57
CA ALA A 48 3.57 8.96 -6.41
C ALA A 48 2.92 7.98 -7.43
N ARG A 49 3.60 6.88 -7.80
CA ARG A 49 3.10 5.88 -8.75
C ARG A 49 2.25 4.80 -8.07
N THR A 50 2.41 4.58 -6.76
CA THR A 50 1.53 3.66 -6.00
C THR A 50 0.09 4.13 -6.12
N LYS A 51 -0.81 3.24 -6.58
CA LYS A 51 -2.23 3.57 -6.77
C LYS A 51 -3.02 3.20 -5.53
N VAL A 52 -3.46 4.21 -4.79
CA VAL A 52 -4.19 4.07 -3.53
C VAL A 52 -5.71 3.99 -3.79
N PRO A 53 -6.48 3.21 -3.02
CA PRO A 53 -7.95 3.27 -3.05
C PRO A 53 -8.46 4.70 -2.85
N GLN A 54 -9.52 5.09 -3.56
CA GLN A 54 -10.10 6.44 -3.46
C GLN A 54 -10.66 6.77 -2.06
N THR A 55 -10.91 5.74 -1.24
CA THR A 55 -11.41 5.85 0.13
C THR A 55 -10.30 6.09 1.15
N LEU A 56 -9.03 6.00 0.75
CA LEU A 56 -7.87 6.19 1.60
C LEU A 56 -7.04 7.38 1.11
N GLU A 57 -6.35 8.00 2.04
CA GLU A 57 -5.46 9.10 1.75
C GLU A 57 -4.05 8.59 1.46
N ARG A 58 -3.41 9.17 0.45
CA ARG A 58 -1.98 8.92 0.20
C ARG A 58 -1.18 9.41 1.42
N PRO A 59 -0.33 8.56 2.03
CA PRO A 59 0.50 9.01 3.14
C PRO A 59 1.41 10.18 2.71
N PRO A 60 1.51 11.25 3.52
CA PRO A 60 2.23 12.47 3.13
C PRO A 60 3.73 12.24 2.92
N HIS A 61 4.31 11.24 3.58
CA HIS A 61 5.72 10.86 3.46
C HIS A 61 6.02 10.02 2.20
N TRP A 62 5.05 9.77 1.32
CA TRP A 62 5.27 9.14 0.01
C TRP A 62 5.61 10.15 -1.10
N ALA A 63 5.76 11.43 -0.76
CA ALA A 63 6.03 12.52 -1.68
C ALA A 63 7.53 12.69 -2.02
N ASP A 64 8.40 11.78 -1.56
CA ASP A 64 9.85 11.77 -1.81
C ASP A 64 10.23 10.98 -3.08
#